data_AF-N9WFA5-F1
#
_entry.id   AF-N9WFA5-F1
#
_cell.length_a   1.000
_cell.length_b   1.000
_cell.length_c   1.000
_cell.angle_alpha   90.00
_cell.angle_beta   90.00
_cell.angle_gamma   90.00
#
_symmetry.space_group_name_H-M   'P 1'
#
loop_
_entity.id
_entity.type
_entity.pdbx_description
1 polymer ?
#
loop_
_entity_poly.entity_id
_entity_poly.type
_entity_poly.pdbx_seq_one_letter_code
_entity_poly.pdbx_strand_id
1 'polypeptide(L)'
;MEKKYNAYKKIGRINKDLLKDLNLNFNGDVYIDESVVRHIKKRHGKQLTKHVKENIKIIIERIIKNPDYIGINRYKDNISIKLVKKIDAQVMVILDFDYENEYMYVATMYPLIKEKLNTKILTGVLKTISG
;
A
#
# COMPACT_ATOMS: atom_id res chain seq x y z
N MET A 1 20.62 2.92 -20.64
CA MET A 1 19.32 2.41 -21.14
C MET A 1 18.23 2.87 -20.18
N GLU A 2 17.56 3.98 -20.49
CA GLU A 2 16.36 4.43 -19.77
C GLU A 2 15.22 3.44 -20.02
N LYS A 3 15.07 2.44 -19.17
CA LYS A 3 13.97 1.47 -19.30
C LYS A 3 12.68 2.10 -18.77
N LYS A 4 11.72 2.43 -19.64
CA LYS A 4 10.25 2.36 -19.43
C LYS A 4 9.58 2.94 -18.15
N TYR A 5 10.23 3.71 -17.28
CA TYR A 5 9.60 4.20 -16.04
C TYR A 5 8.76 5.49 -16.16
N ASN A 6 8.67 6.09 -17.36
CA ASN A 6 7.78 7.25 -17.61
C ASN A 6 6.28 6.98 -17.34
N ALA A 7 5.86 5.73 -17.13
CA ALA A 7 4.48 5.38 -16.80
C ALA A 7 4.16 5.49 -15.30
N TYR A 8 5.18 5.39 -14.43
CA TYR A 8 4.99 5.41 -12.98
C TYR A 8 4.90 6.86 -12.49
N LYS A 9 3.78 7.20 -11.87
CA LYS A 9 3.57 8.53 -11.27
C LYS A 9 3.77 8.45 -9.78
N LYS A 10 4.51 9.40 -9.21
CA LYS A 10 4.61 9.57 -7.76
C LYS A 10 3.21 9.82 -7.20
N ILE A 11 2.79 9.02 -6.22
CA ILE A 11 1.44 9.07 -5.63
C ILE A 11 1.47 9.47 -4.16
N GLY A 12 2.61 9.39 -3.50
CA GLY A 12 2.72 9.79 -2.11
C GLY A 12 4.10 9.54 -1.54
N ARG A 13 4.20 9.73 -0.22
CA ARG A 13 5.40 9.45 0.55
C ARG A 13 5.01 8.84 1.89
N ILE A 14 5.56 7.67 2.22
CA ILE A 14 5.40 7.05 3.52
C ILE A 14 6.31 7.73 4.55
N ASN A 15 5.86 7.81 5.81
CA ASN A 15 6.67 8.35 6.89
C ASN A 15 7.97 7.51 7.04
N LYS A 16 9.12 8.18 7.03
CA LYS A 16 10.42 7.54 7.18
C LYS A 16 10.61 6.86 8.53
N ASP A 17 9.99 7.36 9.59
CA ASP A 17 10.12 6.73 10.90
C ASP A 17 9.39 5.38 10.93
N LEU A 18 8.23 5.28 10.26
CA LEU A 18 7.58 3.99 10.04
C LEU A 18 8.45 3.01 9.23
N LEU A 19 9.21 3.51 8.24
CA LEU A 19 10.15 2.66 7.49
C LEU A 19 11.33 2.19 8.35
N LYS A 20 11.85 3.07 9.21
CA LYS A 20 12.92 2.71 10.17
C LYS A 20 12.45 1.65 11.16
N ASP A 21 11.22 1.77 11.67
CA ASP A 21 10.61 0.75 12.56
C ASP A 21 10.48 -0.62 11.88
N LEU A 22 10.39 -0.61 10.55
CA LEU A 22 10.41 -1.82 9.73
C LEU A 22 11.82 -2.26 9.30
N ASN A 23 12.89 -1.61 9.75
CA ASN A 23 14.28 -1.82 9.31
C ASN A 23 14.45 -1.67 7.79
N LEU A 24 13.82 -0.65 7.20
CA LEU A 24 13.88 -0.34 5.77
C LEU A 24 14.51 1.04 5.56
N ASN A 25 15.53 1.12 4.71
CA ASN A 25 16.26 2.36 4.41
C ASN A 25 15.91 2.87 3.01
N PHE A 26 14.69 3.38 2.83
CA PHE A 26 14.24 4.00 1.58
C PHE A 26 13.87 5.48 1.79
N ASN A 27 13.88 6.26 0.71
CA ASN A 27 13.53 7.68 0.78
C ASN A 27 12.05 7.95 1.16
N GLY A 28 11.20 6.92 1.03
CA GLY A 28 9.78 6.94 1.35
C GLY A 28 8.86 7.29 0.18
N ASP A 29 9.38 7.67 -0.97
CA ASP A 29 8.56 7.99 -2.14
C ASP A 29 7.90 6.72 -2.70
N VAL A 30 6.62 6.84 -3.04
CA VAL A 30 5.80 5.73 -3.55
C VAL A 30 5.24 6.12 -4.91
N TYR A 31 5.31 5.17 -5.84
CA TYR A 31 4.85 5.34 -7.22
C TYR A 31 3.68 4.42 -7.55
N ILE A 32 2.92 4.75 -8.59
CA ILE A 32 1.85 3.90 -9.10
C ILE A 32 1.81 3.93 -10.63
N ASP A 33 1.59 2.76 -11.22
CA ASP A 33 1.32 2.60 -12.65
C ASP A 33 -0.20 2.57 -12.92
N GLU A 34 -0.64 3.11 -14.05
CA GLU A 34 -2.07 3.16 -14.40
C GLU A 34 -2.70 1.76 -14.56
N SER A 35 -1.91 0.75 -14.93
CA SER A 35 -2.33 -0.65 -14.98
C SER A 35 -2.76 -1.18 -13.62
N VAL A 36 -2.17 -0.71 -12.52
CA VAL A 36 -2.57 -1.08 -11.15
C VAL A 36 -3.94 -0.50 -10.84
N VAL A 37 -4.21 0.74 -11.24
CA VAL A 37 -5.55 1.35 -11.08
C VAL A 37 -6.60 0.56 -11.87
N ARG A 38 -6.28 0.16 -13.11
CA ARG A 38 -7.15 -0.72 -13.91
C ARG A 38 -7.35 -2.08 -13.25
N HIS A 39 -6.30 -2.67 -12.71
CA HIS A 39 -6.35 -3.94 -11.97
C HIS A 39 -7.31 -3.84 -10.78
N ILE A 40 -7.16 -2.82 -9.94
CA ILE A 40 -8.02 -2.59 -8.76
C ILE A 40 -9.48 -2.46 -9.19
N LYS A 41 -9.79 -1.62 -10.19
CA LYS A 41 -11.16 -1.47 -10.71
C LYS A 41 -11.73 -2.79 -11.22
N LYS A 42 -10.94 -3.56 -11.97
CA LYS A 42 -11.38 -4.83 -12.57
C LYS A 42 -11.55 -5.97 -11.56
N ARG A 43 -10.59 -6.14 -10.64
CA ARG A 43 -10.53 -7.27 -9.71
C ARG A 43 -11.25 -7.02 -8.39
N HIS A 44 -11.20 -5.78 -7.89
CA HIS A 44 -11.70 -5.42 -6.56
C HIS A 44 -12.82 -4.38 -6.60
N GLY A 45 -13.10 -3.75 -7.74
CA GLY A 45 -14.07 -2.67 -7.85
C GLY A 45 -15.50 -3.02 -7.41
N LYS A 46 -15.91 -4.30 -7.53
CA LYS A 46 -17.23 -4.77 -7.02
C LYS A 46 -17.31 -4.85 -5.49
N GLN A 47 -16.16 -4.95 -4.82
CA GLN A 47 -16.05 -5.05 -3.37
C GLN A 47 -15.84 -3.67 -2.72
N LEU A 48 -15.44 -2.68 -3.50
CA LEU A 48 -15.22 -1.31 -3.07
C LEU A 48 -16.53 -0.51 -3.09
N THR A 49 -16.68 0.41 -2.15
CA THR A 49 -17.75 1.42 -2.19
C THR A 49 -17.59 2.30 -3.44
N LYS A 50 -18.68 2.95 -3.86
CA LYS A 50 -18.64 3.91 -4.98
C LYS A 50 -17.61 5.01 -4.72
N HIS A 51 -17.60 5.57 -3.52
CA HIS A 51 -16.65 6.59 -3.07
C HIS A 51 -15.20 6.14 -3.24
N VAL A 52 -14.82 4.95 -2.74
CA VAL A 52 -13.43 4.47 -2.89
C VAL A 52 -13.08 4.14 -4.35
N LYS A 53 -14.00 3.52 -5.09
CA LYS A 53 -13.79 3.11 -6.49
C LYS A 53 -13.57 4.31 -7.44
N GLU A 54 -14.27 5.41 -7.20
CA GLU A 54 -14.13 6.65 -8.00
C GLU A 54 -12.90 7.46 -7.61
N ASN A 55 -12.38 7.27 -6.38
CA ASN A 55 -11.27 8.05 -5.82
C ASN A 55 -10.00 7.23 -5.52
N ILE A 56 -9.75 6.12 -6.23
CA ILE A 56 -8.67 5.15 -5.94
C ILE A 56 -7.31 5.82 -5.64
N LYS A 57 -6.85 6.73 -6.49
CA LYS A 57 -5.54 7.39 -6.34
C LYS A 57 -5.47 8.25 -5.07
N ILE A 58 -6.51 9.04 -4.81
CA ILE A 58 -6.62 9.88 -3.62
C ILE A 58 -6.67 9.01 -2.36
N ILE A 59 -7.41 7.89 -2.39
CA ILE A 59 -7.48 6.97 -1.26
C ILE A 59 -6.12 6.30 -0.99
N ILE A 60 -5.42 5.86 -2.04
CA ILE A 60 -4.06 5.29 -1.92
C ILE A 60 -3.11 6.31 -1.29
N GLU A 61 -3.09 7.55 -1.78
CA GLU A 61 -2.26 8.63 -1.22
C GLU A 61 -2.57 8.85 0.27
N ARG A 62 -3.85 8.93 0.64
CA ARG A 62 -4.28 9.08 2.04
C ARG A 62 -3.80 7.93 2.93
N ILE A 63 -3.86 6.69 2.44
CA ILE A 63 -3.41 5.50 3.16
C ILE A 63 -1.89 5.50 3.32
N ILE A 64 -1.14 5.85 2.27
CA ILE A 64 0.32 5.96 2.30
C ILE A 64 0.77 7.00 3.33
N LYS A 65 0.09 8.16 3.35
CA LYS A 65 0.46 9.28 4.22
C LYS A 65 0.19 9.00 5.70
N ASN A 66 -0.94 8.38 6.02
CA ASN A 66 -1.34 8.16 7.41
C ASN A 66 -2.17 6.86 7.54
N PRO A 67 -1.52 5.68 7.54
CA PRO A 67 -2.19 4.41 7.76
C PRO A 67 -2.57 4.24 9.23
N ASP A 68 -3.64 3.49 9.50
CA ASP A 68 -4.02 3.11 10.87
C ASP A 68 -3.23 1.89 11.34
N TYR A 69 -2.85 1.02 10.40
CA TYR A 69 -2.03 -0.17 10.66
C TYR A 69 -0.96 -0.35 9.60
N ILE A 70 0.18 -0.92 10.03
CA ILE A 70 1.30 -1.27 9.18
C ILE A 70 1.72 -2.72 9.42
N GLY A 71 2.13 -3.39 8.36
CA GLY A 71 2.73 -4.71 8.42
C GLY A 71 3.79 -4.87 7.35
N ILE A 72 4.66 -5.84 7.55
CA ILE A 72 5.70 -6.20 6.59
C ILE A 72 5.65 -7.69 6.30
N ASN A 73 5.81 -8.04 5.04
CA ASN A 73 6.04 -9.40 4.61
C ASN A 73 7.43 -9.47 4.01
N ARG A 74 8.23 -10.45 4.44
CA ARG A 74 9.54 -10.75 3.85
C ARG A 74 9.47 -12.15 3.28
N TYR A 75 9.66 -12.29 1.98
CA TYR A 75 9.68 -13.58 1.31
C TYR A 75 10.86 -13.66 0.36
N LYS A 76 11.88 -14.44 0.75
CA LYS A 76 13.19 -14.45 0.08
C LYS A 76 13.70 -13.01 -0.04
N ASP A 77 14.03 -12.59 -1.25
CA ASP A 77 14.54 -11.24 -1.54
C ASP A 77 13.42 -10.19 -1.67
N ASN A 78 12.14 -10.61 -1.67
CA ASN A 78 11.03 -9.68 -1.84
C ASN A 78 10.50 -9.17 -0.49
N ILE A 79 10.28 -7.87 -0.41
CA ILE A 79 9.62 -7.22 0.72
C ILE A 79 8.30 -6.63 0.22
N SER A 80 7.26 -6.74 1.04
CA SER A 80 6.00 -6.02 0.82
C SER A 80 5.57 -5.32 2.10
N ILE A 81 5.19 -4.06 2.02
CA ILE A 81 4.55 -3.32 3.10
C ILE A 81 3.04 -3.39 2.93
N LYS A 82 2.32 -3.68 4.01
CA LYS A 82 0.86 -3.67 4.08
C LYS A 82 0.43 -2.45 4.88
N LEU A 83 -0.34 -1.57 4.27
CA LEU A 83 -0.91 -0.39 4.90
C LEU A 83 -2.42 -0.54 4.96
N VAL A 84 -3.03 -0.34 6.12
CA VAL A 84 -4.49 -0.41 6.26
C VAL A 84 -5.02 0.89 6.83
N LYS A 85 -6.12 1.38 6.27
CA LYS A 85 -6.88 2.50 6.83
C LYS A 85 -8.39 2.26 6.75
N LYS A 86 -9.13 2.71 7.75
CA LYS A 86 -10.58 2.84 7.66
C LYS A 86 -10.95 4.08 6.83
N ILE A 87 -11.62 3.86 5.71
CA ILE A 87 -12.26 4.93 4.90
C ILE A 87 -13.77 4.81 5.12
N ASP A 88 -14.47 4.08 4.25
CA ASP A 88 -15.86 3.65 4.47
C ASP A 88 -15.86 2.24 5.11
N ALA A 89 -14.94 1.41 4.64
CA ALA A 89 -14.57 0.11 5.18
C ALA A 89 -13.04 0.08 5.39
N GLN A 90 -12.51 -1.01 5.95
CA GLN A 90 -11.06 -1.19 6.01
C GLN A 90 -10.54 -1.39 4.59
N VAL A 91 -9.58 -0.58 4.17
CA VAL A 91 -8.93 -0.68 2.87
C VAL A 91 -7.46 -0.96 3.09
N MET A 92 -6.95 -1.99 2.42
CA MET A 92 -5.54 -2.33 2.45
C MET A 92 -4.88 -1.96 1.14
N VAL A 93 -3.72 -1.32 1.24
CA VAL A 93 -2.78 -1.06 0.16
C VAL A 93 -1.54 -1.91 0.39
N ILE A 94 -1.07 -2.58 -0.66
CA ILE A 94 0.18 -3.33 -0.65
C ILE A 94 1.20 -2.56 -1.47
N LEU A 95 2.36 -2.30 -0.88
CA LEU A 95 3.51 -1.70 -1.52
C LEU A 95 4.61 -2.75 -1.69
N ASP A 96 5.18 -2.85 -2.87
CA ASP A 96 6.33 -3.69 -3.19
C ASP A 96 7.53 -2.82 -3.58
N PHE A 97 8.69 -3.46 -3.70
CA PHE A 97 9.96 -2.81 -4.02
C PHE A 97 10.52 -3.34 -5.33
N ASP A 98 10.98 -2.40 -6.15
CA ASP A 98 11.90 -2.67 -7.23
C ASP A 98 13.31 -2.39 -6.71
N TYR A 99 14.08 -3.45 -6.44
CA TYR A 99 15.45 -3.31 -5.93
C TYR A 99 16.45 -2.89 -7.00
N GLU A 100 16.21 -3.21 -8.27
CA GLU A 100 17.11 -2.82 -9.35
C GLU A 100 17.08 -1.31 -9.56
N ASN A 101 15.90 -0.71 -9.38
CA ASN A 101 15.65 0.71 -9.63
C ASN A 101 15.42 1.51 -8.33
N GLU A 102 15.60 0.86 -7.18
CA GLU A 102 15.54 1.42 -5.83
C GLU A 102 14.26 2.22 -5.51
N TYR A 103 13.10 1.78 -6.00
CA TYR A 103 11.83 2.48 -5.75
C TYR A 103 10.72 1.57 -5.19
N MET A 104 9.84 2.18 -4.40
CA MET A 104 8.65 1.55 -3.85
C MET A 104 7.44 1.89 -4.72
N TYR A 105 6.59 0.91 -4.98
CA TYR A 105 5.38 1.11 -5.79
C TYR A 105 4.16 0.41 -5.22
N VAL A 106 2.99 0.91 -5.59
CA VAL A 106 1.71 0.28 -5.23
C VAL A 106 1.52 -0.98 -6.06
N ALA A 107 1.49 -2.14 -5.40
CA ALA A 107 1.22 -3.41 -6.02
C ALA A 107 -0.30 -3.63 -6.21
N THR A 108 -1.10 -3.30 -5.21
CA THR A 108 -2.58 -3.41 -5.27
C THR A 108 -3.27 -2.66 -4.13
N MET A 109 -4.60 -2.52 -4.23
CA MET A 109 -5.50 -2.04 -3.20
C MET A 109 -6.81 -2.85 -3.21
N TYR A 110 -7.30 -3.24 -2.04
CA TYR A 110 -8.57 -3.96 -1.90
C TYR A 110 -9.20 -3.79 -0.52
N PRO A 111 -10.53 -3.99 -0.39
CA PRO A 111 -11.19 -3.94 0.91
C PRO A 111 -10.79 -5.14 1.76
N LEU A 112 -10.60 -4.90 3.06
CA LEU A 112 -10.28 -5.91 4.05
C LEU A 112 -11.49 -6.08 4.97
N ILE A 113 -12.01 -7.31 5.08
CA ILE A 113 -13.10 -7.56 6.04
C ILE A 113 -12.58 -7.48 7.48
N LYS A 114 -13.44 -7.04 8.41
CA LYS A 114 -13.05 -6.75 9.79
C LYS A 114 -12.47 -7.97 10.50
N GLU A 115 -13.02 -9.15 10.25
CA GLU A 115 -12.57 -10.42 10.82
C GLU A 115 -11.12 -10.72 10.38
N LYS A 116 -10.81 -10.52 9.09
CA LYS A 116 -9.44 -10.69 8.57
C LYS A 116 -8.48 -9.64 9.11
N LEU A 117 -8.93 -8.40 9.32
CA LEU A 117 -8.12 -7.38 9.99
C LEU A 117 -7.78 -7.82 11.41
N ASN A 118 -8.77 -8.24 12.19
CA ASN A 118 -8.58 -8.70 13.57
C ASN A 118 -7.62 -9.89 13.65
N THR A 119 -7.78 -10.89 12.79
CA THR A 119 -6.83 -12.02 12.73
C THR A 119 -5.41 -11.56 12.45
N LYS A 120 -5.21 -10.61 11.53
CA LYS A 120 -3.88 -10.08 11.20
C LYS A 120 -3.25 -9.29 12.35
N ILE A 121 -4.06 -8.58 13.12
CA ILE A 121 -3.60 -7.89 14.33
C ILE A 121 -3.22 -8.92 15.40
N LEU A 122 -4.10 -9.89 15.67
CA LEU A 122 -3.88 -10.94 16.68
C LEU A 122 -2.64 -11.79 16.39
N THR A 123 -2.36 -12.06 15.12
CA THR A 123 -1.18 -12.84 14.67
C THR A 123 0.08 -11.99 14.50
N GLY A 124 0.02 -10.69 14.79
CA GLY A 124 1.17 -9.77 14.67
C GLY A 124 1.56 -9.41 13.23
N VAL A 125 0.79 -9.84 12.23
CA VAL A 125 1.00 -9.50 10.81
C VAL A 125 0.76 -8.01 10.54
N LEU A 126 -0.15 -7.39 11.28
CA LEU A 126 -0.40 -5.96 11.28
C LEU A 126 -0.23 -5.42 12.70
N LYS A 127 0.41 -4.26 12.81
CA LYS A 127 0.59 -3.52 14.06
C LYS A 127 -0.15 -2.19 13.94
N THR A 128 -0.78 -1.77 15.02
CA THR A 128 -1.36 -0.42 15.12
C THR A 128 -0.24 0.59 15.11
N ILE A 129 -0.44 1.69 14.37
CA ILE A 129 0.46 2.84 14.46
C ILE A 129 -0.06 3.71 15.61
N SER A 130 0.74 3.83 16.67
CA SER A 130 0.51 4.84 17.70
C SER A 130 0.90 6.19 17.09
N GLY A 131 -0.08 7.08 16.97
CA GLY A 131 0.13 8.47 16.51
C GLY A 131 0.89 9.31 17.52
#